data_AF-A0A642VCI0-F1
#
_entry.id   AF-A0A642VCI0-F1
#
_cell.length_a   1.000
_cell.length_b   1.000
_cell.length_c   1.000
_cell.angle_alpha   90.00
_cell.angle_beta   90.00
_cell.angle_gamma   90.00
#
_symmetry.space_group_name_H-M   'P 1'
#
loop_
_entity.id
_entity.type
_entity.pdbx_description
1 polymer ?
#
loop_
_entity_poly.entity_id
_entity_poly.type
_entity_poly.pdbx_seq_one_letter_code
_entity_poly.pdbx_strand_id
1 'polypeptide(L)'
;MADVESDQVDARVLEETLSKVNSLTDQIAGSLQKLSKSGSRAERAIRPISGKTRGMAIYGANLEASSNVIQGIRDYAKLSEQYEKTIQAGPETVGVEPYAQAVESLDASLNELRMSKLSSFYKVVGKMDKLVKQGKSAIREYFESLLTEIYKPIDVNIYITQNIPMPRIPQDKVAVLRQLFAYFEQVKDVVDGVYREKVSNYILSSISPLAKSTRPKPSKGPYEKGSNTIHVYTAALKGLLWAESENLKQLFPDKPKAQHHYFDELTTLAVGDFLSIVENLNEHIRRSMSTDSLITFEVIECIGQLINMVQSITKQTPAKLTEAMKRMQTTAQEVFVEFIRYIETRINNMQSLPPETGVCDATVDIMARMGRMAEYKNSALMSISNSSVSSWIPTPKPQWATLLASPGPTSGDPLELLSAYFSDAIDAIVLILEIKAKSSGKKNSQVGLFMLTNIALIERYVTKSDIYKILGASGAERIDRLKKRAYNFFLEQWKAAAAHLMDTTVIKPGNKHLSSKDREAIKEKFKTFNSEFDFLVQQHKNYKISDKQLNETLIKEISFICPLYHRFYDRHCGGDFSKNVDKYIKYDKQQFDEKIDSLKK
;
A
#
# COMPACT_ATOMS: atom_id res chain seq x y z
N MET A 1 69.19 44.93 140.07
CA MET A 1 67.88 44.50 140.64
C MET A 1 66.69 45.12 139.87
N ALA A 2 66.78 45.37 138.56
CA ALA A 2 65.65 45.91 137.78
C ALA A 2 65.31 45.11 136.49
N ASP A 3 66.27 44.35 135.91
CA ASP A 3 66.03 43.61 134.65
C ASP A 3 65.38 42.22 134.80
N VAL A 4 65.57 41.53 135.93
CA VAL A 4 65.08 40.13 136.10
C VAL A 4 63.57 40.05 136.31
N GLU A 5 62.93 41.14 136.77
CA GLU A 5 61.46 41.22 136.87
C GLU A 5 60.81 41.61 135.53
N SER A 6 61.50 42.34 134.64
CA SER A 6 61.00 42.66 133.29
C SER A 6 60.86 41.40 132.44
N ASP A 7 61.90 40.55 132.42
CA ASP A 7 61.91 39.34 131.58
C ASP A 7 60.87 38.29 132.02
N GLN A 8 60.54 38.21 133.32
CA GLN A 8 59.47 37.32 133.81
C GLN A 8 58.06 37.85 133.53
N VAL A 9 57.88 39.17 133.55
CA VAL A 9 56.61 39.80 133.19
C VAL A 9 56.39 39.72 131.67
N ASP A 10 57.43 39.99 130.87
CA ASP A 10 57.38 39.86 129.40
C ASP A 10 57.17 38.40 128.97
N ALA A 11 57.80 37.43 129.64
CA ALA A 11 57.55 36.00 129.39
C ALA A 11 56.10 35.59 129.70
N ARG A 12 55.50 36.12 130.77
CA ARG A 12 54.08 35.87 131.10
C ARG A 12 53.13 36.56 130.12
N VAL A 13 53.43 37.79 129.70
CA VAL A 13 52.64 38.50 128.67
C VAL A 13 52.78 37.80 127.32
N LEU A 14 53.95 37.26 126.99
CA LEU A 14 54.16 36.41 125.82
C LEU A 14 53.37 35.10 125.93
N GLU A 15 53.36 34.42 127.08
CA GLU A 15 52.52 33.23 127.31
C GLU A 15 51.02 33.54 127.18
N GLU A 16 50.58 34.68 127.70
CA GLU A 16 49.18 35.12 127.66
C GLU A 16 48.77 35.54 126.24
N THR A 17 49.65 36.21 125.50
CA THR A 17 49.42 36.54 124.07
C THR A 17 49.49 35.30 123.19
N LEU A 18 50.37 34.34 123.48
CA LEU A 18 50.45 33.06 122.76
C LEU A 18 49.22 32.19 123.04
N SER A 19 48.73 32.17 124.28
CA SER A 19 47.44 31.59 124.67
C SER A 19 46.28 32.23 123.91
N LYS A 20 46.28 33.57 123.81
CA LYS A 20 45.22 34.31 123.12
C LYS A 20 45.27 34.09 121.61
N VAL A 21 46.46 34.06 121.00
CA VAL A 21 46.67 33.73 119.58
C VAL A 21 46.30 32.28 119.30
N ASN A 22 46.61 31.33 120.19
CA ASN A 22 46.15 29.94 120.06
C ASN A 22 44.62 29.87 120.13
N SER A 23 43.97 30.59 121.06
CA SER A 23 42.51 30.62 121.14
C SER A 23 41.86 31.25 119.89
N LEU A 24 42.46 32.31 119.33
CA LEU A 24 42.02 32.95 118.10
C LEU A 24 42.25 32.03 116.90
N THR A 25 43.35 31.29 116.88
CA THR A 25 43.66 30.29 115.85
C THR A 25 42.68 29.13 115.92
N ASP A 26 42.32 28.67 117.12
CA ASP A 26 41.27 27.66 117.32
C ASP A 26 39.88 28.19 116.94
N GLN A 27 39.57 29.46 117.19
CA GLN A 27 38.33 30.08 116.74
C GLN A 27 38.28 30.26 115.23
N ILE A 28 39.39 30.64 114.58
CA ILE A 28 39.50 30.77 113.12
C ILE A 28 39.44 29.38 112.49
N ALA A 29 40.14 28.38 113.04
CA ALA A 29 40.07 26.99 112.60
C ALA A 29 38.65 26.44 112.77
N GLY A 30 37.98 26.72 113.89
CA GLY A 30 36.59 26.36 114.12
C GLY A 30 35.62 27.07 113.17
N SER A 31 35.89 28.33 112.83
CA SER A 31 35.10 29.12 111.87
C SER A 31 35.29 28.63 110.43
N LEU A 32 36.52 28.33 110.03
CA LEU A 32 36.85 27.69 108.75
C LEU A 32 36.25 26.29 108.65
N GLN A 33 36.27 25.52 109.73
CA GLN A 33 35.65 24.19 109.76
C GLN A 33 34.12 24.29 109.68
N LYS A 34 33.50 25.31 110.28
CA LYS A 34 32.07 25.61 110.13
C LYS A 34 31.73 26.09 108.72
N LEU A 35 32.53 26.97 108.12
CA LEU A 35 32.36 27.46 106.75
C LEU A 35 32.55 26.35 105.72
N SER A 36 33.57 25.50 105.90
CA SER A 36 33.81 24.31 105.08
C SER A 36 32.67 23.30 105.23
N LYS A 37 32.18 23.04 106.46
CA LYS A 37 30.99 22.21 106.69
C LYS A 37 29.73 22.83 106.07
N SER A 38 29.57 24.15 106.12
CA SER A 38 28.44 24.86 105.53
C SER A 38 28.49 24.85 104.00
N GLY A 39 29.66 25.13 103.42
CA GLY A 39 29.93 25.06 101.98
C GLY A 39 29.75 23.64 101.45
N SER A 40 30.26 22.63 102.16
CA SER A 40 30.02 21.21 101.84
C SER A 40 28.55 20.82 101.93
N ARG A 41 27.81 21.31 102.94
CA ARG A 41 26.35 21.10 103.05
C ARG A 41 25.58 21.78 101.92
N ALA A 42 25.95 23.01 101.57
CA ALA A 42 25.37 23.76 100.46
C ALA A 42 25.68 23.09 99.12
N GLU A 43 26.92 22.65 98.89
CA GLU A 43 27.31 21.90 97.70
C GLU A 43 26.53 20.57 97.61
N ARG A 44 26.43 19.83 98.72
CA ARG A 44 25.68 18.59 98.80
C ARG A 44 24.16 18.80 98.62
N ALA A 45 23.64 19.98 98.94
CA ALA A 45 22.23 20.36 98.71
C ALA A 45 21.97 20.89 97.29
N ILE A 46 22.88 21.68 96.72
CA ILE A 46 22.74 22.32 95.39
C ILE A 46 23.06 21.36 94.26
N ARG A 47 24.08 20.48 94.42
CA ARG A 47 24.47 19.50 93.40
C ARG A 47 23.32 18.62 92.91
N PRO A 48 22.45 18.04 93.77
CA PRO A 48 21.28 17.31 93.31
C PRO A 48 20.20 18.21 92.68
N ILE A 49 20.07 19.47 93.10
CA ILE A 49 19.11 20.42 92.50
C ILE A 49 19.57 20.81 91.10
N SER A 50 20.83 21.19 90.91
CA SER A 50 21.42 21.48 89.59
C SER A 50 21.35 20.26 88.65
N GLY A 51 21.60 19.06 89.19
CA GLY A 51 21.39 17.80 88.46
C GLY A 51 19.94 17.57 88.05
N LYS A 52 18.97 17.83 88.95
CA LYS A 52 17.53 17.76 88.64
C LYS A 52 17.09 18.83 87.65
N THR A 53 17.60 20.06 87.74
CA THR A 53 17.29 21.15 86.80
C THR A 53 17.84 20.84 85.40
N ARG A 54 19.06 20.32 85.31
CA ARG A 54 19.63 19.84 84.04
C ARG A 54 18.84 18.65 83.49
N GLY A 55 18.43 17.73 84.37
CA GLY A 55 17.51 16.65 84.03
C GLY A 55 16.19 17.19 83.47
N MET A 56 15.54 18.14 84.15
CA MET A 56 14.30 18.78 83.71
C MET A 56 14.47 19.55 82.40
N ALA A 57 15.60 20.22 82.18
CA ALA A 57 15.88 20.87 80.90
C ALA A 57 16.03 19.85 79.76
N ILE A 58 16.68 18.71 80.01
CA ILE A 58 16.79 17.61 79.05
C ILE A 58 15.42 16.96 78.82
N TYR A 59 14.64 16.71 79.87
CA TYR A 59 13.27 16.19 79.74
C TYR A 59 12.36 17.16 79.01
N GLY A 60 12.47 18.47 79.29
CA GLY A 60 11.74 19.52 78.59
C GLY A 60 12.09 19.56 77.11
N ALA A 61 13.37 19.56 76.76
CA ALA A 61 13.83 19.50 75.38
C ALA A 61 13.39 18.20 74.67
N ASN A 62 13.41 17.06 75.36
CA ASN A 62 12.93 15.79 74.82
C ASN A 62 11.41 15.77 74.64
N LEU A 63 10.65 16.39 75.55
CA LEU A 63 9.20 16.53 75.45
C LEU A 63 8.81 17.48 74.31
N GLU A 64 9.52 18.60 74.15
CA GLU A 64 9.34 19.52 73.01
C GLU A 64 9.68 18.83 71.68
N ALA A 65 10.81 18.11 71.62
CA ALA A 65 11.16 17.32 70.44
C ALA A 65 10.11 16.25 70.12
N SER A 66 9.60 15.56 71.16
CA SER A 66 8.53 14.56 71.00
C SER A 66 7.21 15.20 70.56
N SER A 67 6.88 16.39 71.08
CA SER A 67 5.69 17.16 70.69
C SER A 67 5.78 17.60 69.22
N ASN A 68 6.94 18.09 68.77
CA ASN A 68 7.16 18.48 67.38
C ASN A 68 7.02 17.30 66.42
N VAL A 69 7.50 16.11 66.81
CA VAL A 69 7.30 14.86 66.05
C VAL A 69 5.81 14.50 65.96
N ILE A 70 5.07 14.59 67.08
CA ILE A 70 3.63 14.31 67.10
C ILE A 70 2.85 15.33 66.25
N GLN A 71 3.25 16.61 66.28
CA GLN A 71 2.68 17.67 65.45
C GLN A 71 2.86 17.33 63.97
N GLY A 72 4.09 16.99 63.55
CA GLY A 72 4.38 16.58 62.18
C GLY A 72 3.54 15.38 61.73
N ILE A 73 3.39 14.35 62.57
CA ILE A 73 2.53 13.19 62.27
C ILE A 73 1.08 13.62 62.07
N ARG A 74 0.57 14.51 62.91
CA ARG A 74 -0.80 15.01 62.81
C ARG A 74 -1.00 15.79 61.51
N ASP A 75 -0.02 16.56 61.09
CA ASP A 75 -0.08 17.36 59.87
C ASP A 75 0.00 16.45 58.63
N TYR A 76 0.90 15.46 58.60
CA TYR A 76 0.92 14.44 57.53
C TYR A 76 -0.35 13.57 57.50
N ALA A 77 -0.95 13.25 58.66
CA ALA A 77 -2.20 12.51 58.72
C ALA A 77 -3.39 13.34 58.20
N LYS A 78 -3.48 14.63 58.55
CA LYS A 78 -4.47 15.55 58.00
C LYS A 78 -4.31 15.71 56.49
N LEU A 79 -3.07 15.86 56.03
CA LEU A 79 -2.74 15.98 54.62
C LEU A 79 -3.13 14.70 53.85
N SER A 80 -2.83 13.52 54.42
CA SER A 80 -3.29 12.23 53.88
C SER A 80 -4.82 12.12 53.80
N GLU A 81 -5.56 12.66 54.78
CA GLU A 81 -7.02 12.61 54.80
C GLU A 81 -7.65 13.58 53.79
N GLN A 82 -7.04 14.75 53.59
CA GLN A 82 -7.43 15.68 52.54
C GLN A 82 -7.20 15.08 51.15
N TYR A 83 -6.00 14.54 50.89
CA TYR A 83 -5.71 13.88 49.62
C TYR A 83 -6.52 12.60 49.42
N GLU A 84 -6.85 11.86 50.47
CA GLU A 84 -7.74 10.69 50.39
C GLU A 84 -9.15 11.08 49.90
N LYS A 85 -9.71 12.19 50.36
CA LYS A 85 -11.00 12.70 49.86
C LYS A 85 -10.91 13.08 48.37
N THR A 86 -9.82 13.73 47.96
CA THR A 86 -9.59 14.09 46.55
C THR A 86 -9.39 12.87 45.67
N ILE A 87 -8.66 11.85 46.14
CA ILE A 87 -8.43 10.59 45.42
C ILE A 87 -9.74 9.79 45.30
N GLN A 88 -10.58 9.77 46.34
CA GLN A 88 -11.89 9.10 46.31
C GLN A 88 -12.92 9.80 45.41
N ALA A 89 -12.82 11.12 45.23
CA ALA A 89 -13.69 11.87 44.31
C ALA A 89 -13.43 11.52 42.83
N GLY A 90 -12.26 10.97 42.52
CA GLY A 90 -11.88 10.50 41.20
C GLY A 90 -11.47 11.61 40.23
N PRO A 91 -10.70 11.27 39.18
CA PRO A 91 -10.17 12.24 38.23
C PRO A 91 -11.24 12.89 37.33
N GLU A 92 -12.43 12.27 37.19
CA GLU A 92 -13.56 12.81 36.42
C GLU A 92 -14.17 14.08 37.03
N THR A 93 -14.23 14.18 38.36
CA THR A 93 -14.91 15.28 39.05
C THR A 93 -13.94 16.38 39.48
N VAL A 94 -12.69 16.01 39.77
CA VAL A 94 -11.65 16.93 40.26
C VAL A 94 -10.93 17.62 39.10
N GLY A 95 -10.85 16.99 37.93
CA GLY A 95 -10.02 17.42 36.82
C GLY A 95 -8.62 16.81 36.88
N VAL A 96 -8.05 16.50 35.72
CA VAL A 96 -6.80 15.73 35.61
C VAL A 96 -5.61 16.45 36.25
N GLU A 97 -5.46 17.75 36.01
CA GLU A 97 -4.34 18.54 36.51
C GLU A 97 -4.31 18.69 38.05
N PRO A 98 -5.40 19.11 38.73
CA PRO A 98 -5.42 19.16 40.20
C PRO A 98 -5.35 17.77 40.85
N TYR A 99 -5.90 16.73 40.20
CA TYR A 99 -5.78 15.36 40.69
C TYR A 99 -4.34 14.84 40.57
N ALA A 100 -3.66 15.11 39.45
CA ALA A 100 -2.26 14.76 39.23
C ALA A 100 -1.33 15.45 40.25
N GLN A 101 -1.53 16.75 40.48
CA GLN A 101 -0.77 17.50 41.49
C GLN A 101 -0.98 16.95 42.91
N ALA A 102 -2.21 16.52 43.25
CA ALA A 102 -2.49 15.90 44.54
C ALA A 102 -1.77 14.56 44.71
N VAL A 103 -1.73 13.72 43.66
CA VAL A 103 -1.00 12.44 43.69
C VAL A 103 0.51 12.67 43.75
N GLU A 104 1.05 13.64 43.01
CA GLU A 104 2.48 13.99 43.05
C GLU A 104 2.89 14.57 44.41
N SER A 105 2.08 15.49 44.97
CA SER A 105 2.32 16.06 46.29
C SER A 105 2.26 14.99 47.39
N LEU A 106 1.38 13.99 47.24
CA LEU A 106 1.31 12.84 48.13
C LEU A 106 2.56 11.94 48.01
N ASP A 107 3.06 11.70 46.79
CA ASP A 107 4.28 10.91 46.54
C ASP A 107 5.54 11.64 47.05
N ALA A 108 5.60 12.97 46.87
CA ALA A 108 6.66 13.82 47.43
C ALA A 108 6.65 13.82 48.96
N SER A 109 5.47 13.99 49.57
CA SER A 109 5.29 13.92 51.03
C SER A 109 5.69 12.55 51.59
N LEU A 110 5.39 11.48 50.84
CA LEU A 110 5.77 10.12 51.20
C LEU A 110 7.29 9.91 51.10
N ASN A 111 7.95 10.48 50.09
CA ASN A 111 9.41 10.45 49.96
C ASN A 111 10.11 11.26 51.07
N GLU A 112 9.57 12.42 51.44
CA GLU A 112 10.07 13.23 52.56
C GLU A 112 9.94 12.48 53.89
N LEU A 113 8.79 11.84 54.13
CA LEU A 113 8.57 10.96 55.29
C LEU A 113 9.57 9.80 55.34
N ARG A 114 9.90 9.18 54.19
CA ARG A 114 10.89 8.09 54.09
C ARG A 114 12.32 8.55 54.36
N MET A 115 12.69 9.76 53.93
CA MET A 115 14.03 10.34 54.16
C MET A 115 14.21 10.90 55.56
N SER A 116 13.13 11.33 56.21
CA SER A 116 13.15 11.83 57.58
C SER A 116 13.31 10.71 58.63
N LYS A 117 13.73 11.08 59.85
CA LYS A 117 13.80 10.16 61.02
C LYS A 117 12.42 9.62 61.47
N LEU A 118 11.34 9.94 60.74
CA LEU A 118 9.96 9.53 60.99
C LEU A 118 9.57 8.23 60.23
N SER A 119 10.53 7.50 59.68
CA SER A 119 10.29 6.21 59.00
C SER A 119 9.68 5.13 59.88
N SER A 120 9.71 5.29 61.21
CA SER A 120 9.14 4.37 62.20
C SER A 120 7.60 4.32 62.21
N PHE A 121 6.93 5.23 61.49
CA PHE A 121 5.46 5.29 61.43
C PHE A 121 4.88 4.48 60.26
N TYR A 122 5.10 3.17 60.28
CA TYR A 122 4.70 2.22 59.22
C TYR A 122 3.21 2.28 58.83
N LYS A 123 2.31 2.64 59.75
CA LYS A 123 0.85 2.71 59.45
C LYS A 123 0.49 3.90 58.56
N VAL A 124 1.03 5.09 58.82
CA VAL A 124 0.77 6.30 58.01
C VAL A 124 1.47 6.17 56.67
N VAL A 125 2.72 5.71 56.66
CA VAL A 125 3.47 5.43 55.44
C VAL A 125 2.77 4.35 54.60
N GLY A 126 2.27 3.29 55.22
CA GLY A 126 1.53 2.23 54.53
C GLY A 126 0.17 2.69 53.99
N LYS A 127 -0.53 3.61 54.68
CA LYS A 127 -1.76 4.23 54.18
C LYS A 127 -1.46 5.14 52.98
N MET A 128 -0.46 6.01 53.08
CA MET A 128 -0.04 6.87 51.97
C MET A 128 0.45 6.07 50.76
N ASP A 129 1.23 4.99 50.95
CA ASP A 129 1.69 4.12 49.86
C ASP A 129 0.52 3.44 49.12
N LYS A 130 -0.50 2.99 49.88
CA LYS A 130 -1.74 2.47 49.28
C LYS A 130 -2.51 3.54 48.52
N LEU A 131 -2.65 4.75 49.08
CA LEU A 131 -3.34 5.86 48.43
C LEU A 131 -2.63 6.32 47.16
N VAL A 132 -1.30 6.38 47.14
CA VAL A 132 -0.52 6.67 45.93
C VAL A 132 -0.73 5.60 44.87
N LYS A 133 -0.72 4.30 45.24
CA LYS A 133 -1.00 3.21 44.30
C LYS A 133 -2.43 3.27 43.76
N GLN A 134 -3.42 3.53 44.61
CA GLN A 134 -4.81 3.72 44.21
C GLN A 134 -4.98 4.93 43.29
N GLY A 135 -4.34 6.06 43.61
CA GLY A 135 -4.36 7.27 42.79
C GLY A 135 -3.76 7.04 41.40
N LYS A 136 -2.60 6.35 41.33
CA LYS A 136 -1.96 5.96 40.06
C LYS A 136 -2.84 4.99 39.25
N SER A 137 -3.46 3.98 39.90
CA SER A 137 -4.40 3.06 39.23
C SER A 137 -5.64 3.77 38.70
N ALA A 138 -6.23 4.66 39.48
CA ALA A 138 -7.43 5.40 39.11
C ALA A 138 -7.18 6.31 37.89
N ILE A 139 -6.00 6.94 37.77
CA ILE A 139 -5.62 7.71 36.57
C ILE A 139 -5.49 6.79 35.36
N ARG A 140 -4.92 5.59 35.52
CA ARG A 140 -4.81 4.60 34.44
C ARG A 140 -6.18 4.09 33.98
N GLU A 141 -7.06 3.76 34.92
CA GLU A 141 -8.44 3.34 34.65
C GLU A 141 -9.25 4.47 33.97
N TYR A 142 -9.03 5.72 34.39
CA TYR A 142 -9.64 6.88 33.74
C TYR A 142 -9.11 7.06 32.30
N PHE A 143 -7.81 6.89 32.08
CA PHE A 143 -7.24 6.91 30.74
C PHE A 143 -7.82 5.79 29.86
N GLU A 144 -7.93 4.57 30.39
CA GLU A 144 -8.51 3.42 29.67
C GLU A 144 -10.00 3.59 29.33
N SER A 145 -10.78 4.13 30.26
CA SER A 145 -12.20 4.42 30.05
C SER A 145 -12.40 5.54 29.03
N LEU A 146 -11.63 6.62 29.11
CA LEU A 146 -11.65 7.72 28.13
C LEU A 146 -11.29 7.22 26.73
N LEU A 147 -10.25 6.38 26.60
CA LEU A 147 -9.90 5.77 25.32
C LEU A 147 -11.01 4.84 24.79
N THR A 148 -11.64 4.05 25.66
CA THR A 148 -12.74 3.15 25.26
C THR A 148 -13.98 3.94 24.82
N GLU A 149 -14.20 5.13 25.37
CA GLU A 149 -15.29 6.00 24.96
C GLU A 149 -15.05 6.65 23.59
N ILE A 150 -13.80 7.06 23.32
CA ILE A 150 -13.39 7.70 22.06
C ILE A 150 -13.32 6.68 20.92
N TYR A 151 -12.72 5.52 21.16
CA TYR A 151 -12.40 4.52 20.15
C TYR A 151 -13.44 3.38 20.10
N LYS A 152 -14.73 3.73 19.96
CA LYS A 152 -15.81 2.75 19.75
C LYS A 152 -15.84 2.29 18.29
N PRO A 153 -15.94 0.99 17.98
CA PRO A 153 -15.97 0.50 16.60
C PRO A 153 -17.07 1.15 15.76
N ILE A 154 -16.74 1.48 14.51
CA ILE A 154 -17.61 2.23 13.60
C ILE A 154 -17.90 1.40 12.35
N ASP A 155 -19.10 1.53 11.81
CA ASP A 155 -19.41 0.99 10.48
C ASP A 155 -18.79 1.87 9.39
N VAL A 156 -17.66 1.41 8.87
CA VAL A 156 -16.84 2.13 7.90
C VAL A 156 -17.55 2.29 6.54
N ASN A 157 -18.55 1.45 6.23
CA ASN A 157 -19.27 1.53 4.96
C ASN A 157 -20.00 2.86 4.80
N ILE A 158 -20.61 3.37 5.87
CA ILE A 158 -21.39 4.61 5.85
C ILE A 158 -20.50 5.77 5.43
N TYR A 159 -19.29 5.85 5.99
CA TYR A 159 -18.32 6.91 5.73
C TYR A 159 -17.77 6.86 4.30
N ILE A 160 -17.56 5.66 3.77
CA ILE A 160 -17.09 5.47 2.39
C ILE A 160 -18.20 5.83 1.39
N THR A 161 -19.41 5.31 1.57
CA THR A 161 -20.53 5.55 0.65
C THR A 161 -20.94 7.03 0.64
N GLN A 162 -20.89 7.70 1.79
CA GLN A 162 -21.23 9.12 1.90
C GLN A 162 -20.05 10.07 1.65
N ASN A 163 -18.84 9.53 1.42
CA ASN A 163 -17.60 10.29 1.24
C ASN A 163 -17.32 11.29 2.39
N ILE A 164 -17.63 10.87 3.62
CA ILE A 164 -17.43 11.65 4.84
C ILE A 164 -16.07 11.26 5.44
N PRO A 165 -15.23 12.23 5.87
CA PRO A 165 -13.97 11.92 6.54
C PRO A 165 -14.21 11.11 7.82
N MET A 166 -13.31 10.16 8.10
CA MET A 166 -13.39 9.36 9.33
C MET A 166 -13.33 10.27 10.57
N PRO A 167 -14.05 9.91 11.66
CA PRO A 167 -14.16 10.76 12.83
C PRO A 167 -12.80 10.94 13.51
N ARG A 168 -12.56 12.17 13.95
CA ARG A 168 -11.36 12.59 14.70
C ARG A 168 -11.71 12.73 16.17
N ILE A 169 -10.69 12.73 17.03
CA ILE A 169 -10.89 12.95 18.46
C ILE A 169 -11.46 14.38 18.68
N PRO A 170 -12.54 14.56 19.46
CA PRO A 170 -13.05 15.88 19.81
C PRO A 170 -12.01 16.72 20.58
N GLN A 171 -11.94 18.02 20.32
CA GLN A 171 -10.92 18.91 20.91
C GLN A 171 -10.91 18.90 22.45
N ASP A 172 -12.09 18.83 23.06
CA ASP A 172 -12.23 18.78 24.53
C ASP A 172 -11.52 17.54 25.11
N LYS A 173 -11.62 16.40 24.44
CA LYS A 173 -10.98 15.14 24.85
C LYS A 173 -9.50 15.10 24.51
N VAL A 174 -9.07 15.78 23.44
CA VAL A 174 -7.64 15.94 23.10
C VAL A 174 -6.90 16.68 24.20
N ALA A 175 -7.48 17.76 24.74
CA ALA A 175 -6.85 18.52 25.83
C ALA A 175 -6.61 17.65 27.07
N VAL A 176 -7.61 16.87 27.47
CA VAL A 176 -7.53 15.93 28.60
C VAL A 176 -6.49 14.83 28.33
N LEU A 177 -6.47 14.24 27.14
CA LEU A 177 -5.47 13.22 26.77
C LEU A 177 -4.04 13.77 26.78
N ARG A 178 -3.82 15.01 26.31
CA ARG A 178 -2.50 15.67 26.38
C ARG A 178 -2.01 15.82 27.82
N GLN A 179 -2.89 16.23 28.73
CA GLN A 179 -2.58 16.34 30.15
C GLN A 179 -2.21 14.99 30.75
N LEU A 180 -2.96 13.92 30.41
CA LEU A 180 -2.66 12.56 30.85
C LEU A 180 -1.31 12.05 30.31
N PHE A 181 -1.02 12.25 29.02
CA PHE A 181 0.29 11.87 28.45
C PHE A 181 1.46 12.63 29.08
N ALA A 182 1.30 13.92 29.38
CA ALA A 182 2.31 14.71 30.08
C ALA A 182 2.58 14.18 31.50
N TYR A 183 1.52 13.83 32.23
CA TYR A 183 1.63 13.21 33.55
C TYR A 183 2.36 11.86 33.50
N PHE A 184 1.99 10.98 32.56
CA PHE A 184 2.65 9.67 32.44
C PHE A 184 4.12 9.76 32.04
N GLU A 185 4.50 10.75 31.22
CA GLU A 185 5.90 11.01 30.89
C GLU A 185 6.70 11.48 32.11
N GLN A 186 6.14 12.36 32.94
CA GLN A 186 6.76 12.81 34.19
C GLN A 186 6.97 11.66 35.17
N VAL A 187 5.96 10.80 35.33
CA VAL A 187 6.01 9.63 36.23
C VAL A 187 6.84 8.47 35.63
N LYS A 188 7.24 8.57 34.35
CA LYS A 188 7.90 7.51 33.57
C LYS A 188 7.11 6.20 33.56
N ASP A 189 5.78 6.30 33.56
CA ASP A 189 4.89 5.13 33.48
C ASP A 189 4.69 4.73 32.01
N VAL A 190 4.63 3.43 31.73
CA VAL A 190 4.53 2.89 30.36
C VAL A 190 3.07 2.69 30.02
N VAL A 191 2.49 3.66 29.31
CA VAL A 191 1.07 3.66 28.90
C VAL A 191 0.89 3.53 27.39
N ASP A 192 1.98 3.64 26.65
CA ASP A 192 2.08 3.51 25.18
C ASP A 192 1.43 2.21 24.67
N GLY A 193 1.59 1.11 25.42
CA GLY A 193 1.00 -0.20 25.10
C GLY A 193 -0.53 -0.20 25.17
N VAL A 194 -1.11 0.48 26.18
CA VAL A 194 -2.56 0.55 26.39
C VAL A 194 -3.22 1.38 25.29
N TYR A 195 -2.61 2.54 24.94
CA TYR A 195 -3.06 3.35 23.81
C TYR A 195 -3.05 2.54 22.52
N ARG A 196 -1.93 1.87 22.23
CA ARG A 196 -1.76 1.06 21.02
C ARG A 196 -2.80 -0.04 20.91
N GLU A 197 -3.04 -0.78 21.99
CA GLU A 197 -4.00 -1.88 22.01
C GLU A 197 -5.42 -1.38 21.70
N LYS A 198 -5.86 -0.30 22.35
CA LYS A 198 -7.21 0.26 22.16
C LYS A 198 -7.41 0.80 20.74
N VAL A 199 -6.45 1.55 20.21
CA VAL A 199 -6.53 2.11 18.85
C VAL A 199 -6.46 1.00 17.80
N SER A 200 -5.57 0.01 17.97
CA SER A 200 -5.47 -1.12 17.05
C SER A 200 -6.75 -1.95 17.04
N ASN A 201 -7.33 -2.23 18.21
CA ASN A 201 -8.59 -2.94 18.32
C ASN A 201 -9.75 -2.17 17.68
N TYR A 202 -9.78 -0.85 17.80
CA TYR A 202 -10.74 0.00 17.11
C TYR A 202 -10.63 -0.09 15.59
N ILE A 203 -9.42 0.04 15.04
CA ILE A 203 -9.19 -0.06 13.59
C ILE A 203 -9.59 -1.46 13.10
N LEU A 204 -9.08 -2.52 13.74
CA LEU A 204 -9.31 -3.91 13.33
C LEU A 204 -10.78 -4.32 13.46
N SER A 205 -11.46 -3.92 14.55
CA SER A 205 -12.88 -4.25 14.73
C SER A 205 -13.78 -3.53 13.73
N SER A 206 -13.41 -2.29 13.36
CA SER A 206 -14.18 -1.50 12.38
C SER A 206 -14.02 -2.04 10.95
N ILE A 207 -12.87 -2.62 10.60
CA ILE A 207 -12.62 -3.19 9.25
C ILE A 207 -12.92 -4.70 9.15
N SER A 208 -13.07 -5.41 10.26
CA SER A 208 -13.32 -6.87 10.28
C SER A 208 -14.53 -7.33 9.44
N PRO A 209 -15.67 -6.61 9.41
CA PRO A 209 -16.80 -6.97 8.54
C PRO A 209 -16.43 -6.91 7.05
N LEU A 210 -15.62 -5.91 6.66
CA LEU A 210 -15.14 -5.75 5.28
C LEU A 210 -14.15 -6.84 4.90
N ALA A 211 -13.27 -7.25 5.83
CA ALA A 211 -12.33 -8.37 5.62
C ALA A 211 -13.03 -9.69 5.28
N LYS A 212 -14.27 -9.90 5.76
CA LYS A 212 -15.08 -11.07 5.41
C LYS A 212 -15.68 -10.95 4.01
N SER A 213 -16.04 -9.73 3.59
CA SER A 213 -16.60 -9.47 2.26
C SER A 213 -15.56 -9.57 1.14
N THR A 214 -14.29 -9.26 1.44
CA THR A 214 -13.17 -9.35 0.48
C THR A 214 -12.73 -10.78 0.17
N ARG A 215 -13.24 -11.77 0.92
CA ARG A 215 -12.90 -13.17 0.68
C ARG A 215 -13.37 -13.61 -0.71
N PRO A 216 -12.55 -14.39 -1.44
CA PRO A 216 -12.90 -14.83 -2.78
C PRO A 216 -14.19 -15.64 -2.74
N LYS A 217 -15.17 -15.21 -3.52
CA LYS A 217 -16.43 -15.93 -3.74
C LYS A 217 -16.32 -16.68 -5.07
N PRO A 218 -16.89 -17.89 -5.18
CA PRO A 218 -16.91 -18.60 -6.45
C PRO A 218 -17.62 -17.76 -7.51
N SER A 219 -16.90 -17.43 -8.58
CA SER A 219 -17.41 -16.56 -9.62
C SER A 219 -18.50 -17.24 -10.46
N LYS A 220 -19.54 -16.49 -10.83
CA LYS A 220 -20.60 -16.91 -11.76
C LYS A 220 -20.33 -16.47 -13.22
N GLY A 221 -19.15 -15.90 -13.51
CA GLY A 221 -18.80 -15.38 -14.83
C GLY A 221 -17.38 -14.80 -14.91
N PRO A 222 -16.98 -14.18 -16.02
CA PRO A 222 -15.66 -13.57 -16.13
C PRO A 222 -15.61 -12.27 -15.33
N TYR A 223 -14.54 -12.05 -14.55
CA TYR A 223 -14.44 -10.95 -13.58
C TYR A 223 -14.71 -9.54 -14.17
N GLU A 224 -15.51 -8.75 -13.46
CA GLU A 224 -15.78 -7.33 -13.77
C GLU A 224 -15.11 -6.42 -12.73
N LYS A 225 -14.67 -5.24 -13.17
CA LYS A 225 -13.98 -4.27 -12.32
C LYS A 225 -14.80 -3.87 -11.11
N GLY A 226 -14.18 -3.93 -9.93
CA GLY A 226 -14.80 -3.62 -8.65
C GLY A 226 -15.70 -4.72 -8.08
N SER A 227 -15.75 -5.92 -8.68
CA SER A 227 -16.53 -7.04 -8.13
C SER A 227 -15.98 -7.52 -6.78
N ASN A 228 -14.66 -7.36 -6.55
CA ASN A 228 -14.04 -7.61 -5.25
C ASN A 228 -14.07 -6.33 -4.41
N THR A 229 -14.51 -6.43 -3.15
CA THR A 229 -14.58 -5.30 -2.21
C THR A 229 -13.22 -4.88 -1.63
N ILE A 230 -12.10 -5.38 -2.16
CA ILE A 230 -10.75 -5.03 -1.66
C ILE A 230 -10.50 -3.52 -1.75
N HIS A 231 -10.98 -2.87 -2.80
CA HIS A 231 -10.88 -1.41 -2.94
C HIS A 231 -11.61 -0.66 -1.80
N VAL A 232 -12.77 -1.17 -1.36
CA VAL A 232 -13.51 -0.62 -0.21
C VAL A 232 -12.73 -0.83 1.10
N TYR A 233 -12.17 -2.03 1.29
CA TYR A 233 -11.33 -2.31 2.46
C TYR A 233 -10.08 -1.43 2.50
N THR A 234 -9.42 -1.24 1.35
CA THR A 234 -8.24 -0.37 1.25
C THR A 234 -8.59 1.09 1.49
N ALA A 235 -9.73 1.57 0.97
CA ALA A 235 -10.22 2.93 1.24
C ALA A 235 -10.55 3.12 2.74
N ALA A 236 -11.20 2.13 3.37
CA ALA A 236 -11.48 2.11 4.80
C ALA A 236 -10.20 2.24 5.64
N LEU A 237 -9.25 1.34 5.39
CA LEU A 237 -7.97 1.31 6.09
C LEU A 237 -7.19 2.62 5.89
N LYS A 238 -7.17 3.14 4.67
CA LYS A 238 -6.52 4.42 4.34
C LYS A 238 -7.15 5.58 5.12
N GLY A 239 -8.48 5.65 5.16
CA GLY A 239 -9.22 6.69 5.87
C GLY A 239 -8.96 6.67 7.38
N LEU A 240 -8.98 5.47 7.98
CA LEU A 240 -8.73 5.28 9.41
C LEU A 240 -7.29 5.64 9.79
N LEU A 241 -6.30 5.16 9.03
CA LEU A 241 -4.89 5.49 9.26
C LEU A 241 -4.63 6.99 9.07
N TRP A 242 -5.26 7.62 8.08
CA TRP A 242 -5.12 9.07 7.89
C TRP A 242 -5.72 9.86 9.05
N ALA A 243 -6.93 9.51 9.51
CA ALA A 243 -7.54 10.15 10.67
C ALA A 243 -6.67 9.98 11.93
N GLU A 244 -6.07 8.80 12.11
CA GLU A 244 -5.17 8.56 13.23
C GLU A 244 -3.87 9.37 13.14
N SER A 245 -3.31 9.55 11.94
CA SER A 245 -2.16 10.44 11.75
C SER A 245 -2.45 11.88 12.16
N GLU A 246 -3.67 12.36 11.90
CA GLU A 246 -4.11 13.69 12.31
C GLU A 246 -4.39 13.75 13.82
N ASN A 247 -4.94 12.69 14.41
CA ASN A 247 -5.08 12.56 15.85
C ASN A 247 -3.72 12.60 16.56
N LEU A 248 -2.71 11.89 16.05
CA LEU A 248 -1.36 11.88 16.62
C LEU A 248 -0.69 13.26 16.53
N LYS A 249 -0.88 14.01 15.44
CA LYS A 249 -0.44 15.42 15.34
C LYS A 249 -1.13 16.29 16.38
N GLN A 250 -2.42 16.04 16.63
CA GLN A 250 -3.16 16.74 17.67
C GLN A 250 -2.77 16.29 19.08
N LEU A 251 -2.33 15.06 19.32
CA LEU A 251 -1.92 14.61 20.65
C LEU A 251 -0.48 15.05 21.00
N PHE A 252 0.41 15.08 20.01
CA PHE A 252 1.84 15.31 20.21
C PHE A 252 2.41 16.43 19.33
N PRO A 253 1.92 17.68 19.38
CA PRO A 253 2.29 18.74 18.43
C PRO A 253 3.81 18.98 18.34
N ASP A 254 4.52 18.95 19.46
CA ASP A 254 5.95 19.28 19.53
C ASP A 254 6.89 18.06 19.49
N LYS A 255 6.34 16.84 19.35
CA LYS A 255 7.11 15.59 19.42
C LYS A 255 6.96 14.74 18.14
N PRO A 256 7.65 15.12 17.05
CA PRO A 256 7.56 14.37 15.79
C PRO A 256 8.04 12.92 15.93
N LYS A 257 9.06 12.65 16.75
CA LYS A 257 9.55 11.27 16.96
C LYS A 257 8.49 10.34 17.55
N ALA A 258 7.71 10.83 18.53
CA ALA A 258 6.62 10.08 19.13
C ALA A 258 5.50 9.82 18.12
N GLN A 259 5.13 10.84 17.32
CA GLN A 259 4.14 10.68 16.25
C GLN A 259 4.53 9.57 15.27
N HIS A 260 5.78 9.56 14.81
CA HIS A 260 6.27 8.54 13.87
C HIS A 260 6.29 7.14 14.51
N HIS A 261 6.73 7.04 15.77
CA HIS A 261 6.78 5.77 16.50
C HIS A 261 5.38 5.16 16.66
N TYR A 262 4.42 5.92 17.20
CA TYR A 262 3.04 5.44 17.36
C TYR A 262 2.39 5.09 16.02
N PHE A 263 2.58 5.93 15.00
CA PHE A 263 2.01 5.68 13.69
C PHE A 263 2.56 4.42 13.02
N ASP A 264 3.87 4.18 13.11
CA ASP A 264 4.52 3.02 12.50
C ASP A 264 4.06 1.70 13.14
N GLU A 265 3.89 1.70 14.47
CA GLU A 265 3.42 0.53 15.20
C GLU A 265 1.95 0.21 14.91
N LEU A 266 1.09 1.23 14.89
CA LEU A 266 -0.33 1.08 14.52
C LEU A 266 -0.48 0.62 13.06
N THR A 267 0.31 1.21 12.16
CA THR A 267 0.34 0.82 10.75
C THR A 267 0.78 -0.62 10.60
N THR A 268 1.82 -1.06 11.33
CA THR A 268 2.31 -2.44 11.27
C THR A 268 1.24 -3.46 11.65
N LEU A 269 0.42 -3.17 12.67
CA LEU A 269 -0.67 -4.04 13.10
C LEU A 269 -1.83 -4.05 12.10
N ALA A 270 -2.30 -2.89 11.67
CA ALA A 270 -3.44 -2.78 10.76
C ALA A 270 -3.12 -3.29 9.34
N VAL A 271 -1.89 -3.04 8.85
CA VAL A 271 -1.40 -3.57 7.57
C VAL A 271 -1.19 -5.07 7.62
N GLY A 272 -0.93 -5.66 8.79
CA GLY A 272 -0.79 -7.12 8.94
C GLY A 272 -2.03 -7.90 8.48
N ASP A 273 -3.24 -7.44 8.84
CA ASP A 273 -4.50 -8.04 8.41
C ASP A 273 -4.70 -7.88 6.89
N PHE A 274 -4.43 -6.69 6.36
CA PHE A 274 -4.46 -6.44 4.91
C PHE A 274 -3.52 -7.37 4.14
N LEU A 275 -2.29 -7.58 4.63
CA LEU A 275 -1.32 -8.49 4.00
C LEU A 275 -1.82 -9.93 3.99
N SER A 276 -2.48 -10.39 5.06
CA SER A 276 -3.11 -11.72 5.08
C SER A 276 -4.23 -11.84 4.04
N ILE A 277 -5.05 -10.80 3.88
CA ILE A 277 -6.09 -10.77 2.82
C ILE A 277 -5.45 -10.83 1.43
N VAL A 278 -4.39 -10.05 1.20
CA VAL A 278 -3.63 -10.06 -0.07
C VAL A 278 -3.05 -11.44 -0.36
N GLU A 279 -2.49 -12.12 0.63
CA GLU A 279 -1.94 -13.47 0.46
C GLU A 279 -3.03 -14.50 0.13
N ASN A 280 -4.17 -14.47 0.83
CA ASN A 280 -5.32 -15.32 0.54
C ASN A 280 -5.87 -15.08 -0.88
N LEU A 281 -5.93 -13.82 -1.33
CA LEU A 281 -6.35 -13.47 -2.68
C LEU A 281 -5.32 -13.95 -3.72
N ASN A 282 -4.02 -13.79 -3.45
CA ASN A 282 -2.97 -14.26 -4.34
C ASN A 282 -3.03 -15.78 -4.54
N GLU A 283 -3.27 -16.56 -3.48
CA GLU A 283 -3.49 -18.01 -3.58
C GLU A 283 -4.72 -18.36 -4.42
N HIS A 284 -5.84 -17.66 -4.21
CA HIS A 284 -7.05 -17.87 -4.99
C HIS A 284 -6.86 -17.55 -6.47
N ILE A 285 -6.18 -16.44 -6.79
CA ILE A 285 -5.89 -16.04 -8.17
C ILE A 285 -4.99 -17.07 -8.84
N ARG A 286 -3.95 -17.56 -8.16
CA ARG A 286 -3.07 -18.61 -8.70
C ARG A 286 -3.82 -19.91 -8.99
N ARG A 287 -4.87 -20.24 -8.21
CA ARG A 287 -5.75 -21.39 -8.47
C ARG A 287 -6.77 -21.13 -9.58
N SER A 288 -7.23 -19.89 -9.74
CA SER A 288 -8.32 -19.49 -10.65
C SER A 288 -7.88 -18.47 -11.71
N MET A 289 -6.67 -18.65 -12.26
CA MET A 289 -6.04 -17.70 -13.18
C MET A 289 -6.84 -17.50 -14.49
N SER A 290 -7.68 -18.47 -14.86
CA SER A 290 -8.50 -18.38 -16.06
C SER A 290 -9.68 -17.42 -15.94
N THR A 291 -10.24 -17.22 -14.74
CA THR A 291 -11.47 -16.42 -14.52
C THR A 291 -11.21 -15.12 -13.77
N ASP A 292 -10.34 -15.15 -12.77
CA ASP A 292 -10.22 -14.11 -11.75
C ASP A 292 -8.88 -13.34 -11.83
N SER A 293 -8.14 -13.50 -12.93
CA SER A 293 -6.79 -12.92 -13.11
C SER A 293 -6.75 -11.39 -13.02
N LEU A 294 -7.86 -10.71 -13.29
CA LEU A 294 -7.94 -9.25 -13.25
C LEU A 294 -7.91 -8.70 -11.81
N ILE A 295 -8.26 -9.51 -10.81
CA ILE A 295 -8.16 -9.12 -9.39
C ILE A 295 -6.72 -8.74 -9.03
N THR A 296 -5.73 -9.38 -9.65
CA THR A 296 -4.30 -9.04 -9.45
C THR A 296 -4.03 -7.56 -9.65
N PHE A 297 -4.59 -6.96 -10.70
CA PHE A 297 -4.36 -5.56 -11.01
C PHE A 297 -5.04 -4.62 -10.02
N GLU A 298 -6.22 -4.98 -9.49
CA GLU A 298 -6.87 -4.23 -8.42
C GLU A 298 -6.07 -4.28 -7.11
N VAL A 299 -5.56 -5.46 -6.75
CA VAL A 299 -4.73 -5.61 -5.55
C VAL A 299 -3.45 -4.80 -5.65
N ILE A 300 -2.79 -4.80 -6.82
CA ILE A 300 -1.61 -3.97 -7.09
C ILE A 300 -1.91 -2.47 -6.90
N GLU A 301 -3.03 -2.00 -7.43
CA GLU A 301 -3.51 -0.63 -7.25
C GLU A 301 -3.74 -0.31 -5.75
N CYS A 302 -4.38 -1.22 -5.02
CA CYS A 302 -4.65 -1.09 -3.59
C CYS A 302 -3.37 -1.02 -2.75
N ILE A 303 -2.40 -1.91 -3.00
CA ILE A 303 -1.09 -1.90 -2.34
C ILE A 303 -0.37 -0.58 -2.64
N GLY A 304 -0.36 -0.13 -3.89
CA GLY A 304 0.25 1.14 -4.29
C GLY A 304 -0.35 2.35 -3.58
N GLN A 305 -1.69 2.40 -3.44
CA GLN A 305 -2.36 3.46 -2.69
C GLN A 305 -1.96 3.50 -1.21
N LEU A 306 -1.81 2.34 -0.56
CA LEU A 306 -1.36 2.27 0.84
C LEU A 306 0.11 2.66 0.98
N ILE A 307 0.99 2.20 0.09
CA ILE A 307 2.40 2.60 0.07
C ILE A 307 2.52 4.12 -0.02
N ASN A 308 1.83 4.73 -0.98
CA ASN A 308 1.88 6.19 -1.18
C ASN A 308 1.35 6.95 0.03
N MET A 309 0.28 6.47 0.68
CA MET A 309 -0.25 7.10 1.89
C MET A 309 0.73 7.02 3.05
N VAL A 310 1.28 5.83 3.34
CA VAL A 310 2.25 5.65 4.43
C VAL A 310 3.49 6.50 4.17
N GLN A 311 4.03 6.48 2.94
CA GLN A 311 5.17 7.32 2.54
C GLN A 311 4.89 8.81 2.70
N SER A 312 3.67 9.28 2.41
CA SER A 312 3.32 10.69 2.57
C SER A 312 3.36 11.17 4.04
N ILE A 313 3.16 10.25 4.99
CA ILE A 313 3.11 10.54 6.42
C ILE A 313 4.48 10.29 7.06
N THR A 314 5.06 9.10 6.88
CA THR A 314 6.31 8.69 7.56
C THR A 314 7.57 9.06 6.79
N LYS A 315 7.45 9.45 5.51
CA LYS A 315 8.57 9.63 4.56
C LYS A 315 9.41 8.37 4.36
N GLN A 316 8.96 7.22 4.86
CA GLN A 316 9.63 5.94 4.75
C GLN A 316 8.79 4.97 3.91
N THR A 317 9.47 4.15 3.13
CA THR A 317 8.82 3.12 2.32
C THR A 317 8.59 1.88 3.17
N PRO A 318 7.33 1.46 3.39
CA PRO A 318 7.04 0.27 4.18
C PRO A 318 7.56 -1.00 3.46
N ALA A 319 8.54 -1.66 4.07
CA ALA A 319 9.22 -2.83 3.49
C ALA A 319 8.26 -4.00 3.23
N LYS A 320 7.37 -4.32 4.18
CA LYS A 320 6.39 -5.42 4.08
C LYS A 320 5.40 -5.22 2.93
N LEU A 321 4.89 -4.00 2.74
CA LEU A 321 4.01 -3.67 1.63
C LEU A 321 4.75 -3.73 0.28
N THR A 322 6.01 -3.30 0.25
CA THR A 322 6.85 -3.38 -0.95
C THR A 322 7.14 -4.83 -1.34
N GLU A 323 7.34 -5.71 -0.36
CA GLU A 323 7.51 -7.14 -0.58
C GLU A 323 6.23 -7.78 -1.13
N ALA A 324 5.06 -7.45 -0.57
CA ALA A 324 3.77 -7.89 -1.08
C ALA A 324 3.49 -7.37 -2.50
N MET A 325 3.86 -6.11 -2.80
CA MET A 325 3.80 -5.54 -4.14
C MET A 325 4.62 -6.37 -5.13
N LYS A 326 5.88 -6.69 -4.80
CA LYS A 326 6.74 -7.54 -5.64
C LYS A 326 6.13 -8.91 -5.89
N ARG A 327 5.57 -9.56 -4.86
CA ARG A 327 4.88 -10.85 -5.00
C ARG A 327 3.69 -10.76 -5.95
N MET A 328 2.86 -9.73 -5.82
CA MET A 328 1.72 -9.53 -6.72
C MET A 328 2.15 -9.18 -8.14
N GLN A 329 3.25 -8.44 -8.33
CA GLN A 329 3.83 -8.20 -9.65
C GLN A 329 4.30 -9.49 -10.31
N THR A 330 4.92 -10.42 -9.58
CA THR A 330 5.25 -11.75 -10.11
C THR A 330 4.00 -12.53 -10.54
N THR A 331 2.93 -12.49 -9.75
CA THR A 331 1.64 -13.09 -10.15
C THR A 331 1.06 -12.38 -11.38
N ALA A 332 1.20 -11.06 -11.52
CA ALA A 332 0.77 -10.34 -12.72
C ALA A 332 1.56 -10.76 -13.97
N GLN A 333 2.85 -11.08 -13.82
CA GLN A 333 3.66 -11.64 -14.91
C GLN A 333 3.12 -13.00 -15.36
N GLU A 334 2.73 -13.86 -14.42
CA GLU A 334 2.08 -15.14 -14.71
C GLU A 334 0.72 -14.93 -15.42
N VAL A 335 -0.06 -13.91 -15.00
CA VAL A 335 -1.32 -13.53 -15.68
C VAL A 335 -1.09 -13.17 -17.15
N PHE A 336 -0.04 -12.41 -17.47
CA PHE A 336 0.26 -12.04 -18.85
C PHE A 336 0.56 -13.27 -19.72
N VAL A 337 1.36 -14.21 -19.22
CA VAL A 337 1.66 -15.47 -19.90
C VAL A 337 0.40 -16.32 -20.07
N GLU A 338 -0.39 -16.44 -19.01
CA GLU A 338 -1.60 -17.26 -19.01
C GLU A 338 -2.67 -16.73 -19.96
N PHE A 339 -2.76 -15.41 -20.14
CA PHE A 339 -3.66 -14.83 -21.14
C PHE A 339 -3.26 -15.24 -22.56
N ILE A 340 -1.97 -15.28 -22.89
CA ILE A 340 -1.50 -15.77 -24.20
C ILE A 340 -1.82 -17.27 -24.38
N ARG A 341 -1.62 -18.10 -23.34
CA ARG A 341 -2.04 -19.51 -23.37
C ARG A 341 -3.55 -19.67 -23.53
N TYR A 342 -4.32 -18.78 -22.91
CA TYR A 342 -5.77 -18.77 -23.05
C TYR A 342 -6.19 -18.45 -24.50
N ILE A 343 -5.53 -17.51 -25.18
CA ILE A 343 -5.75 -17.23 -26.62
C ILE A 343 -5.57 -18.52 -27.43
N GLU A 344 -4.44 -19.21 -27.24
CA GLU A 344 -4.13 -20.47 -27.92
C GLU A 344 -5.19 -21.54 -27.66
N THR A 345 -5.47 -21.78 -26.38
CA THR A 345 -6.44 -22.81 -25.96
C THR A 345 -7.83 -22.52 -26.50
N ARG A 346 -8.29 -21.26 -26.41
CA ARG A 346 -9.64 -20.85 -26.82
C ARG A 346 -9.85 -21.01 -28.33
N ILE A 347 -8.86 -20.64 -29.14
CA ILE A 347 -8.93 -20.74 -30.61
C ILE A 347 -8.78 -22.20 -31.05
N ASN A 348 -7.83 -22.95 -30.47
CA ASN A 348 -7.60 -24.34 -30.83
C ASN A 348 -8.80 -25.24 -30.51
N ASN A 349 -9.49 -24.99 -29.40
CA ASN A 349 -10.67 -25.76 -28.98
C ASN A 349 -11.94 -25.49 -29.81
N MET A 350 -11.92 -24.55 -30.77
CA MET A 350 -13.07 -24.39 -31.67
C MET A 350 -13.24 -25.63 -32.56
N GLN A 351 -14.43 -26.24 -32.51
CA GLN A 351 -14.76 -27.46 -33.26
C GLN A 351 -14.88 -27.23 -34.77
N SER A 352 -15.42 -26.08 -35.19
CA SER A 352 -15.47 -25.67 -36.59
C SER A 352 -15.15 -24.19 -36.74
N LEU A 353 -14.53 -23.82 -37.86
CA LEU A 353 -14.32 -22.42 -38.21
C LEU A 353 -15.59 -21.87 -38.86
N PRO A 354 -15.99 -20.63 -38.55
CA PRO A 354 -17.02 -19.93 -39.28
C PRO A 354 -16.73 -19.86 -40.80
N PRO A 355 -17.75 -19.52 -41.61
CA PRO A 355 -17.57 -19.13 -43.00
C PRO A 355 -16.50 -18.05 -43.16
N GLU A 356 -15.94 -17.88 -44.36
CA GLU A 356 -14.83 -16.96 -44.63
C GLU A 356 -15.12 -15.50 -44.26
N THR A 357 -16.39 -15.11 -44.27
CA THR A 357 -16.88 -13.77 -43.89
C THR A 357 -17.45 -13.70 -42.48
N GLY A 358 -17.40 -14.82 -41.75
CA GLY A 358 -17.82 -14.91 -40.36
C GLY A 358 -16.72 -14.49 -39.40
N VAL A 359 -17.11 -13.75 -38.37
CA VAL A 359 -16.25 -13.41 -37.24
C VAL A 359 -16.23 -14.59 -36.26
N CYS A 360 -15.08 -14.88 -35.65
CA CYS A 360 -14.98 -15.89 -34.61
C CYS A 360 -15.48 -15.40 -33.26
N ASP A 361 -16.35 -16.17 -32.61
CA ASP A 361 -16.75 -15.93 -31.21
C ASP A 361 -15.54 -15.93 -30.26
N ALA A 362 -14.52 -16.74 -30.55
CA ALA A 362 -13.26 -16.72 -29.82
C ALA A 362 -12.56 -15.35 -29.89
N THR A 363 -12.56 -14.71 -31.07
CA THR A 363 -11.96 -13.38 -31.25
C THR A 363 -12.75 -12.32 -30.48
N VAL A 364 -14.08 -12.39 -30.48
CA VAL A 364 -14.96 -11.50 -29.69
C VAL A 364 -14.65 -11.63 -28.19
N ASP A 365 -14.63 -12.86 -27.68
CA ASP A 365 -14.37 -13.20 -26.28
C ASP A 365 -12.98 -12.74 -25.81
N ILE A 366 -11.94 -13.06 -26.59
CA ILE A 366 -10.56 -12.67 -26.31
C ILE A 366 -10.41 -11.14 -26.33
N MET A 367 -10.96 -10.45 -27.34
CA MET A 367 -10.87 -8.99 -27.42
C MET A 367 -11.63 -8.30 -26.29
N ALA A 368 -12.77 -8.85 -25.85
CA ALA A 368 -13.49 -8.34 -24.68
C ALA A 368 -12.68 -8.51 -23.39
N ARG A 369 -11.98 -9.64 -23.22
CA ARG A 369 -11.06 -9.85 -22.09
C ARG A 369 -9.82 -8.95 -22.16
N MET A 370 -9.26 -8.74 -23.35
CA MET A 370 -8.15 -7.82 -23.58
C MET A 370 -8.53 -6.37 -23.27
N GLY A 371 -9.74 -5.96 -23.66
CA GLY A 371 -10.30 -4.65 -23.34
C GLY A 371 -10.39 -4.41 -21.83
N ARG A 372 -10.92 -5.37 -21.08
CA ARG A 372 -10.97 -5.30 -19.61
C ARG A 372 -9.59 -5.23 -18.97
N MET A 373 -8.58 -5.90 -19.54
CA MET A 373 -7.20 -5.78 -19.06
C MET A 373 -6.63 -4.36 -19.30
N ALA A 374 -6.96 -3.74 -20.44
CA ALA A 374 -6.52 -2.38 -20.76
C ALA A 374 -7.11 -1.30 -19.84
N GLU A 375 -8.27 -1.54 -19.22
CA GLU A 375 -8.87 -0.64 -18.21
C GLU A 375 -8.02 -0.51 -16.94
N TYR A 376 -7.10 -1.46 -16.69
CA TYR A 376 -6.13 -1.43 -15.59
C TYR A 376 -4.76 -0.91 -16.04
N LYS A 377 -4.74 0.11 -16.91
CA LYS A 377 -3.52 0.65 -17.51
C LYS A 377 -2.40 0.90 -16.49
N ASN A 378 -2.71 1.53 -15.34
CA ASN A 378 -1.70 1.89 -14.35
C ASN A 378 -1.07 0.66 -13.68
N SER A 379 -1.89 -0.28 -13.19
CA SER A 379 -1.42 -1.54 -12.62
C SER A 379 -0.69 -2.42 -13.65
N ALA A 380 -1.16 -2.45 -14.90
CA ALA A 380 -0.50 -3.18 -15.97
C ALA A 380 0.89 -2.62 -16.28
N LEU A 381 1.03 -1.28 -16.36
CA LEU A 381 2.31 -0.60 -16.55
C LEU A 381 3.28 -0.87 -15.38
N MET A 382 2.79 -0.79 -14.14
CA MET A 382 3.58 -1.11 -12.94
C MET A 382 4.02 -2.57 -12.87
N SER A 383 3.24 -3.48 -13.45
CA SER A 383 3.57 -4.91 -13.45
C SER A 383 4.57 -5.26 -14.55
N ILE A 384 4.43 -4.64 -15.72
CA ILE A 384 5.26 -4.94 -16.89
C ILE A 384 6.63 -4.27 -16.83
N SER A 385 6.80 -3.19 -16.06
CA SER A 385 8.09 -2.52 -15.87
C SER A 385 9.18 -3.43 -15.29
N ASN A 386 8.78 -4.47 -14.54
CA ASN A 386 9.68 -5.43 -13.91
C ASN A 386 9.90 -6.68 -14.77
N SER A 387 9.33 -6.73 -15.97
CA SER A 387 9.44 -7.85 -16.90
C SER A 387 10.56 -7.64 -17.90
N SER A 388 11.26 -8.72 -18.26
CA SER A 388 12.11 -8.70 -19.45
C SER A 388 11.26 -8.70 -20.71
N VAL A 389 11.85 -8.19 -21.80
CA VAL A 389 11.23 -8.19 -23.13
C VAL A 389 10.79 -9.60 -23.50
N SER A 390 9.53 -9.75 -23.91
CA SER A 390 8.95 -11.01 -24.37
C SER A 390 8.89 -12.14 -23.33
N SER A 391 8.99 -11.82 -22.03
CA SER A 391 8.81 -12.80 -20.93
C SER A 391 7.41 -13.43 -20.89
N TRP A 392 6.42 -12.75 -21.47
CA TRP A 392 5.03 -13.19 -21.58
C TRP A 392 4.78 -14.25 -22.66
N ILE A 393 5.76 -14.51 -23.54
CA ILE A 393 5.62 -15.57 -24.55
C ILE A 393 5.81 -16.94 -23.87
N PRO A 394 4.83 -17.85 -23.96
CA PRO A 394 4.94 -19.16 -23.32
C PRO A 394 6.15 -19.96 -23.80
N THR A 395 6.71 -20.76 -22.89
CA THR A 395 7.74 -21.78 -23.19
C THR A 395 7.10 -23.17 -23.13
N PRO A 396 7.30 -24.05 -24.14
CA PRO A 396 8.08 -23.87 -25.37
C PRO A 396 7.48 -22.82 -26.31
N LYS A 397 8.32 -22.15 -27.10
CA LYS A 397 7.91 -21.04 -27.97
C LYS A 397 6.82 -21.51 -28.95
N PRO A 398 5.65 -20.84 -29.00
CA PRO A 398 4.55 -21.29 -29.83
C PRO A 398 4.82 -21.04 -31.32
N GLN A 399 4.18 -21.85 -32.18
CA GLN A 399 4.38 -21.82 -33.63
C GLN A 399 4.04 -20.45 -34.23
N TRP A 400 3.01 -19.76 -33.74
CA TRP A 400 2.63 -18.45 -34.26
C TRP A 400 3.74 -17.41 -34.05
N ALA A 401 4.48 -17.48 -32.94
CA ALA A 401 5.52 -16.53 -32.58
C ALA A 401 6.80 -16.66 -33.43
N THR A 402 6.86 -17.61 -34.37
CA THR A 402 7.96 -17.74 -35.35
C THR A 402 7.55 -17.31 -36.76
N LEU A 403 6.25 -17.08 -37.02
CA LEU A 403 5.75 -16.75 -38.36
C LEU A 403 5.98 -15.29 -38.76
N LEU A 404 6.10 -14.39 -37.79
CA LEU A 404 6.41 -12.97 -38.00
C LEU A 404 7.55 -12.56 -37.09
N ALA A 405 8.61 -12.01 -37.70
CA ALA A 405 9.68 -11.36 -36.97
C ALA A 405 9.18 -9.99 -36.49
N SER A 406 8.92 -9.88 -35.19
CA SER A 406 8.54 -8.61 -34.58
C SER A 406 9.78 -7.87 -34.07
N PRO A 407 9.97 -6.60 -34.45
CA PRO A 407 10.97 -5.77 -33.79
C PRO A 407 10.57 -5.69 -32.31
N GLY A 408 11.44 -6.19 -31.45
CA GLY A 408 11.23 -6.09 -30.01
C GLY A 408 11.25 -4.62 -29.57
N PRO A 409 10.67 -4.31 -28.39
CA PRO A 409 10.77 -3.00 -27.79
C PRO A 409 12.23 -2.57 -27.72
N THR A 410 12.50 -1.37 -28.23
CA THR A 410 13.86 -0.81 -28.35
C THR A 410 14.28 -0.09 -27.07
N SER A 411 13.31 0.35 -26.28
CA SER A 411 13.52 0.92 -24.95
C SER A 411 12.88 0.03 -23.87
N GLY A 412 13.38 0.16 -22.64
CA GLY A 412 12.76 -0.46 -21.46
C GLY A 412 11.56 0.33 -20.93
N ASP A 413 10.96 1.22 -21.72
CA ASP A 413 9.81 2.02 -21.32
C ASP A 413 8.59 1.10 -21.06
N PRO A 414 7.95 1.17 -19.88
CA PRO A 414 6.80 0.31 -19.55
C PRO A 414 5.65 0.42 -20.56
N LEU A 415 5.45 1.59 -21.19
CA LEU A 415 4.40 1.76 -22.20
C LEU A 415 4.75 1.02 -23.50
N GLU A 416 6.01 1.07 -23.95
CA GLU A 416 6.48 0.32 -25.11
C GLU A 416 6.39 -1.19 -24.87
N LEU A 417 6.74 -1.66 -23.67
CA LEU A 417 6.58 -3.06 -23.27
C LEU A 417 5.11 -3.49 -23.31
N LEU A 418 4.19 -2.66 -22.80
CA LEU A 418 2.76 -2.96 -22.79
C LEU A 418 2.15 -2.94 -24.20
N SER A 419 2.61 -2.02 -25.05
CA SER A 419 2.27 -2.00 -26.48
C SER A 419 2.74 -3.29 -27.17
N ALA A 420 3.97 -3.72 -26.91
CA ALA A 420 4.52 -4.96 -27.45
C ALA A 420 3.71 -6.18 -26.99
N TYR A 421 3.33 -6.25 -25.71
CA TYR A 421 2.48 -7.31 -25.16
C TYR A 421 1.12 -7.41 -25.87
N PHE A 422 0.38 -6.30 -25.98
CA PHE A 422 -0.92 -6.32 -26.67
C PHE A 422 -0.77 -6.60 -28.16
N SER A 423 0.32 -6.14 -28.78
CA SER A 423 0.62 -6.47 -30.17
C SER A 423 0.93 -7.96 -30.36
N ASP A 424 1.67 -8.58 -29.45
CA ASP A 424 1.94 -10.02 -29.45
C ASP A 424 0.65 -10.83 -29.23
N ALA A 425 -0.27 -10.35 -28.39
CA ALA A 425 -1.58 -10.96 -28.21
C ALA A 425 -2.42 -10.88 -29.50
N ILE A 426 -2.40 -9.75 -30.21
CA ILE A 426 -3.09 -9.60 -31.51
C ILE A 426 -2.45 -10.50 -32.57
N ASP A 427 -1.13 -10.56 -32.63
CA ASP A 427 -0.40 -11.48 -33.51
C ASP A 427 -0.79 -12.93 -33.22
N ALA A 428 -0.85 -13.33 -31.94
CA ALA A 428 -1.29 -14.66 -31.54
C ALA A 428 -2.70 -14.96 -32.08
N ILE A 429 -3.67 -14.07 -31.86
CA ILE A 429 -5.05 -14.26 -32.36
C ILE A 429 -5.05 -14.49 -33.87
N VAL A 430 -4.43 -13.59 -34.64
CA VAL A 430 -4.50 -13.60 -36.11
C VAL A 430 -3.73 -14.77 -36.70
N LEU A 431 -2.55 -15.09 -36.18
CA LEU A 431 -1.68 -16.14 -36.71
C LEU A 431 -2.14 -17.54 -36.31
N ILE A 432 -2.73 -17.71 -35.13
CA ILE A 432 -3.35 -19.00 -34.76
C ILE A 432 -4.59 -19.26 -35.63
N LEU A 433 -5.39 -18.23 -35.90
CA LEU A 433 -6.48 -18.33 -36.88
C LEU A 433 -5.97 -18.68 -38.28
N GLU A 434 -4.84 -18.12 -38.72
CA GLU A 434 -4.19 -18.49 -39.99
C GLU A 434 -3.82 -19.98 -40.01
N ILE A 435 -3.10 -20.46 -38.99
CA ILE A 435 -2.66 -21.86 -38.88
C ILE A 435 -3.88 -22.79 -38.91
N LYS A 436 -4.91 -22.49 -38.12
CA LYS A 436 -6.13 -23.31 -38.03
C LYS A 436 -6.95 -23.29 -39.33
N ALA A 437 -7.01 -22.14 -40.01
CA ALA A 437 -7.69 -22.05 -41.31
C ALA A 437 -6.98 -22.90 -42.38
N LYS A 438 -5.64 -22.89 -42.40
CA LYS A 438 -4.84 -23.73 -43.28
C LYS A 438 -4.99 -25.22 -42.97
N SER A 439 -4.94 -25.61 -41.70
CA SER A 439 -5.11 -27.02 -41.30
C SER A 439 -6.52 -27.55 -41.57
N SER A 440 -7.52 -26.66 -41.65
CA SER A 440 -8.90 -26.99 -42.04
C SER A 440 -9.09 -27.13 -43.56
N GLY A 441 -8.02 -27.05 -44.36
CA GLY A 441 -8.06 -27.22 -45.82
C GLY A 441 -8.57 -26.01 -46.61
N LYS A 442 -8.71 -24.82 -45.98
CA LYS A 442 -9.07 -23.59 -46.70
C LYS A 442 -7.94 -23.19 -47.66
N LYS A 443 -8.31 -22.74 -48.86
CA LYS A 443 -7.35 -22.17 -49.83
C LYS A 443 -6.79 -20.85 -49.29
N ASN A 444 -5.59 -20.47 -49.72
CA ASN A 444 -4.94 -19.22 -49.31
C ASN A 444 -5.84 -17.98 -49.48
N SER A 445 -6.62 -17.88 -50.57
CA SER A 445 -7.56 -16.77 -50.74
C SER A 445 -8.63 -16.70 -49.65
N GLN A 446 -9.17 -17.85 -49.25
CA GLN A 446 -10.14 -17.99 -48.15
C GLN A 446 -9.51 -17.71 -46.79
N VAL A 447 -8.25 -18.15 -46.57
CA VAL A 447 -7.48 -17.85 -45.35
C VAL A 447 -7.27 -16.34 -45.22
N GLY A 448 -6.84 -15.67 -46.30
CA GLY A 448 -6.63 -14.23 -46.33
C GLY A 448 -7.90 -13.44 -46.01
N LEU A 449 -9.04 -13.80 -46.62
CA LEU A 449 -10.33 -13.15 -46.35
C LEU A 449 -10.79 -13.34 -44.90
N PHE A 450 -10.62 -14.56 -44.37
CA PHE A 450 -10.98 -14.88 -42.99
C PHE A 450 -10.12 -14.11 -41.97
N MET A 451 -8.82 -13.98 -42.23
CA MET A 451 -7.93 -13.14 -41.42
C MET A 451 -8.35 -11.68 -41.47
N LEU A 452 -8.60 -11.11 -42.67
CA LEU A 452 -9.02 -9.72 -42.84
C LEU A 452 -10.32 -9.39 -42.10
N THR A 453 -11.29 -10.32 -42.12
CA THR A 453 -12.55 -10.18 -41.39
C THR A 453 -12.32 -10.08 -39.89
N ASN A 454 -11.47 -10.94 -39.32
CA ASN A 454 -11.13 -10.90 -37.90
C ASN A 454 -10.25 -9.69 -37.54
N ILE A 455 -9.33 -9.27 -38.42
CA ILE A 455 -8.53 -8.05 -38.21
C ILE A 455 -9.44 -6.81 -38.19
N ALA A 456 -10.41 -6.70 -39.09
CA ALA A 456 -11.37 -5.60 -39.08
C ALA A 456 -12.18 -5.53 -37.77
N LEU A 457 -12.55 -6.68 -37.20
CA LEU A 457 -13.14 -6.74 -35.87
C LEU A 457 -12.17 -6.25 -34.79
N ILE A 458 -10.93 -6.74 -34.81
CA ILE A 458 -9.89 -6.36 -33.84
C ILE A 458 -9.67 -4.84 -33.89
N GLU A 459 -9.54 -4.24 -35.08
CA GLU A 459 -9.43 -2.79 -35.27
C GLU A 459 -10.61 -2.04 -34.62
N ARG A 460 -11.85 -2.52 -34.82
CA ARG A 460 -13.03 -1.93 -34.17
C ARG A 460 -12.98 -1.98 -32.65
N TYR A 461 -12.51 -3.08 -32.06
CA TYR A 461 -12.32 -3.19 -30.60
C TYR A 461 -11.20 -2.28 -30.11
N VAL A 462 -10.07 -2.24 -30.83
CA VAL A 462 -8.93 -1.38 -30.50
C VAL A 462 -9.36 0.08 -30.49
N THR A 463 -10.01 0.58 -31.56
CA THR A 463 -10.44 1.98 -31.67
C THR A 463 -11.47 2.39 -30.60
N LYS A 464 -12.31 1.45 -30.12
CA LYS A 464 -13.34 1.72 -29.11
C LYS A 464 -12.87 1.58 -27.67
N SER A 465 -11.63 1.16 -27.42
CA SER A 465 -11.11 0.89 -26.08
C SER A 465 -9.81 1.65 -25.80
N ASP A 466 -9.36 1.63 -24.55
CA ASP A 466 -8.08 2.23 -24.16
C ASP A 466 -6.86 1.52 -24.79
N ILE A 467 -7.07 0.36 -25.43
CA ILE A 467 -6.05 -0.36 -26.21
C ILE A 467 -5.44 0.55 -27.29
N TYR A 468 -6.26 1.40 -27.94
CA TYR A 468 -5.76 2.34 -28.96
C TYR A 468 -4.65 3.25 -28.43
N LYS A 469 -4.82 3.76 -27.20
CA LYS A 469 -3.84 4.66 -26.56
C LYS A 469 -2.58 3.90 -26.12
N ILE A 470 -2.69 2.61 -25.83
CA ILE A 470 -1.57 1.77 -25.39
C ILE A 470 -0.73 1.32 -26.60
N LEU A 471 -1.36 0.89 -27.68
CA LEU A 471 -0.67 0.41 -28.88
C LEU A 471 0.15 1.51 -29.57
N GLY A 472 -0.41 2.72 -29.67
CA GLY A 472 0.26 3.84 -30.34
C GLY A 472 0.63 3.52 -31.79
N ALA A 473 1.66 4.21 -32.31
CA ALA A 473 2.09 4.06 -33.70
C ALA A 473 2.73 2.70 -33.99
N SER A 474 3.51 2.15 -33.05
CA SER A 474 4.19 0.85 -33.22
C SER A 474 3.19 -0.30 -33.33
N GLY A 475 2.16 -0.33 -32.48
CA GLY A 475 1.10 -1.32 -32.57
C GLY A 475 0.25 -1.18 -33.85
N ALA A 476 -0.02 0.05 -34.30
CA ALA A 476 -0.70 0.29 -35.57
C ALA A 476 0.11 -0.25 -36.76
N GLU A 477 1.43 -0.05 -36.77
CA GLU A 477 2.31 -0.61 -37.80
C GLU A 477 2.30 -2.15 -37.79
N ARG A 478 2.26 -2.78 -36.61
CA ARG A 478 2.15 -4.25 -36.49
C ARG A 478 0.83 -4.78 -37.04
N ILE A 479 -0.29 -4.12 -36.73
CA ILE A 479 -1.60 -4.46 -37.31
C ILE A 479 -1.56 -4.33 -38.84
N ASP A 480 -0.93 -3.27 -39.37
CA ASP A 480 -0.77 -3.09 -40.82
C ASP A 480 0.09 -4.18 -41.47
N ARG A 481 1.12 -4.69 -40.79
CA ARG A 481 1.90 -5.84 -41.25
C ARG A 481 1.04 -7.11 -41.33
N LEU A 482 0.20 -7.36 -40.32
CA LEU A 482 -0.77 -8.47 -40.36
C LEU A 482 -1.76 -8.32 -41.51
N LYS A 483 -2.27 -7.10 -41.76
CA LYS A 483 -3.16 -6.81 -42.89
C LYS A 483 -2.47 -7.07 -44.22
N LYS A 484 -1.25 -6.58 -44.42
CA LYS A 484 -0.46 -6.83 -45.64
C LYS A 484 -0.25 -8.33 -45.88
N ARG A 485 0.03 -9.10 -44.82
CA ARG A 485 0.14 -10.57 -44.90
C ARG A 485 -1.20 -11.20 -45.34
N ALA A 486 -2.31 -10.79 -44.74
CA ALA A 486 -3.62 -11.30 -45.08
C ALA A 486 -4.04 -10.93 -46.53
N TYR A 487 -3.75 -9.71 -46.98
CA TYR A 487 -3.93 -9.30 -48.38
C TYR A 487 -3.07 -10.12 -49.34
N ASN A 488 -1.83 -10.44 -48.98
CA ASN A 488 -0.98 -11.29 -49.81
C ASN A 488 -1.56 -12.70 -50.01
N PHE A 489 -2.16 -13.29 -48.97
CA PHE A 489 -2.89 -14.56 -49.09
C PHE A 489 -4.15 -14.41 -49.96
N PHE A 490 -4.93 -13.34 -49.74
CA PHE A 490 -6.15 -13.08 -50.50
C PHE A 490 -5.88 -12.88 -52.00
N LEU A 491 -4.90 -12.03 -52.33
CA LEU A 491 -4.57 -11.62 -53.69
C LEU A 491 -3.74 -12.65 -54.46
N GLU A 492 -3.32 -13.77 -53.86
CA GLU A 492 -2.43 -14.74 -54.52
C GLU A 492 -2.99 -15.24 -55.87
N GLN A 493 -4.27 -15.61 -55.91
CA GLN A 493 -4.91 -16.10 -57.15
C GLN A 493 -5.15 -14.96 -58.14
N TRP A 494 -5.45 -13.75 -57.67
CA TRP A 494 -5.55 -12.56 -58.52
C TRP A 494 -4.20 -12.20 -59.15
N LYS A 495 -3.10 -12.33 -58.40
CA LYS A 495 -1.73 -12.12 -58.88
C LYS A 495 -1.33 -13.20 -59.89
N ALA A 496 -1.72 -14.46 -59.66
CA ALA A 496 -1.52 -15.55 -60.61
C ALA A 496 -2.23 -15.27 -61.95
N ALA A 497 -3.51 -14.84 -61.90
CA ALA A 497 -4.24 -14.44 -63.09
C ALA A 497 -3.59 -13.24 -63.79
N ALA A 498 -3.18 -12.23 -63.02
CA ALA A 498 -2.50 -11.05 -63.55
C ALA A 498 -1.13 -11.37 -64.19
N ALA A 499 -0.45 -12.44 -63.77
CA ALA A 499 0.85 -12.84 -64.32
C ALA A 499 0.77 -13.15 -65.83
N HIS A 500 -0.36 -13.71 -66.29
CA HIS A 500 -0.61 -13.96 -67.72
C HIS A 500 -0.59 -12.67 -68.55
N LEU A 501 -0.87 -11.51 -67.93
CA LEU A 501 -0.89 -10.20 -68.57
C LEU A 501 0.49 -9.49 -68.53
N MET A 502 1.36 -9.86 -67.60
CA MET A 502 2.67 -9.21 -67.42
C MET A 502 3.70 -9.67 -68.45
N ASP A 503 3.63 -10.94 -68.85
CA ASP A 503 4.68 -11.65 -69.57
C ASP A 503 4.69 -11.34 -71.09
N THR A 504 4.80 -10.06 -71.44
CA THR A 504 4.76 -9.52 -72.81
C THR A 504 6.15 -9.27 -73.41
N THR A 505 7.19 -9.91 -72.87
CA THR A 505 8.58 -9.86 -73.37
C THR A 505 8.78 -10.53 -74.74
N VAL A 506 7.72 -11.04 -75.37
CA VAL A 506 7.80 -11.80 -76.62
C VAL A 506 8.00 -10.90 -77.86
N ILE A 507 7.85 -9.57 -77.76
CA ILE A 507 8.16 -8.66 -78.87
C ILE A 507 9.29 -7.72 -78.46
N LYS A 508 10.52 -8.03 -78.89
CA LYS A 508 11.64 -7.08 -78.87
C LYS A 508 11.19 -5.79 -79.58
N PRO A 509 11.47 -4.59 -79.04
CA PRO A 509 11.14 -3.34 -79.71
C PRO A 509 11.85 -3.32 -81.08
N GLY A 510 11.09 -3.53 -82.16
CA GLY A 510 11.61 -3.61 -83.53
C GLY A 510 10.98 -4.68 -84.43
N ASN A 511 10.37 -5.74 -83.89
CA ASN A 511 9.72 -6.77 -84.72
C ASN A 511 8.22 -6.47 -84.93
N LYS A 512 7.84 -5.98 -86.11
CA LYS A 512 6.43 -5.68 -86.47
C LYS A 512 5.58 -6.92 -86.79
N HIS A 513 6.18 -8.11 -86.85
CA HIS A 513 5.46 -9.36 -87.13
C HIS A 513 5.60 -10.37 -86.00
N LEU A 514 4.47 -10.72 -85.39
CA LEU A 514 4.34 -11.83 -84.46
C LEU A 514 4.60 -13.17 -85.18
N SER A 515 5.42 -14.03 -84.58
CA SER A 515 5.56 -15.41 -85.08
C SER A 515 4.29 -16.23 -84.81
N SER A 516 4.09 -17.33 -85.53
CA SER A 516 2.94 -18.22 -85.29
C SER A 516 2.87 -18.68 -83.83
N LYS A 517 4.03 -18.95 -83.21
CA LYS A 517 4.15 -19.34 -81.81
C LYS A 517 3.70 -18.23 -80.86
N ASP A 518 4.06 -16.98 -81.15
CA ASP A 518 3.68 -15.82 -80.33
C ASP A 518 2.18 -15.55 -80.42
N ARG A 519 1.60 -15.71 -81.62
CA ARG A 519 0.15 -15.60 -81.82
C ARG A 519 -0.62 -16.67 -81.04
N GLU A 520 -0.15 -17.92 -81.04
CA GLU A 520 -0.71 -19.02 -80.25
C GLU A 520 -0.64 -18.71 -78.76
N ALA A 521 0.52 -18.24 -78.28
CA ALA A 521 0.74 -17.89 -76.87
C ALA A 521 -0.16 -16.73 -76.40
N ILE A 522 -0.40 -15.71 -77.24
CA ILE A 522 -1.32 -14.61 -76.93
C ILE A 522 -2.76 -15.13 -76.81
N LYS A 523 -3.20 -16.01 -77.71
CA LYS A 523 -4.54 -16.64 -77.64
C LYS A 523 -4.72 -17.45 -76.37
N GLU A 524 -3.70 -18.24 -76.01
CA GLU A 524 -3.70 -19.05 -74.79
C GLU A 524 -3.76 -18.17 -73.55
N LYS A 525 -2.94 -17.10 -73.48
CA LYS A 525 -2.97 -16.13 -72.38
C LYS A 525 -4.34 -15.49 -72.18
N PHE A 526 -4.97 -14.99 -73.26
CA PHE A 526 -6.33 -14.45 -73.18
C PHE A 526 -7.34 -15.50 -72.68
N LYS A 527 -7.27 -16.73 -73.21
CA LYS A 527 -8.18 -17.81 -72.82
C LYS A 527 -8.03 -18.18 -71.34
N THR A 528 -6.80 -18.40 -70.88
CA THR A 528 -6.48 -18.77 -69.51
C THR A 528 -6.84 -17.64 -68.55
N PHE A 529 -6.45 -16.39 -68.87
CA PHE A 529 -6.81 -15.22 -68.09
C PHE A 529 -8.32 -15.06 -67.94
N ASN A 530 -9.09 -15.12 -69.04
CA ASN A 530 -10.54 -14.96 -68.99
C ASN A 530 -11.19 -16.03 -68.10
N SER A 531 -10.74 -17.29 -68.22
CA SER A 531 -11.25 -18.39 -67.40
C SER A 531 -10.95 -18.20 -65.92
N GLU A 532 -9.72 -17.82 -65.57
CA GLU A 532 -9.31 -17.58 -64.19
C GLU A 532 -10.02 -16.34 -63.60
N PHE A 533 -10.09 -15.26 -64.37
CA PHE A 533 -10.77 -14.03 -63.97
C PHE A 533 -12.26 -14.24 -63.72
N ASP A 534 -12.97 -14.93 -64.61
CA ASP A 534 -14.40 -15.23 -64.43
C ASP A 534 -14.66 -16.09 -63.19
N PHE A 535 -13.80 -17.10 -62.97
CA PHE A 535 -13.85 -17.93 -61.77
C PHE A 535 -13.64 -17.09 -60.50
N LEU A 536 -12.64 -16.20 -60.49
CA LEU A 536 -12.35 -15.34 -59.34
C LEU A 536 -13.46 -14.33 -59.07
N VAL A 537 -14.04 -13.73 -60.12
CA VAL A 537 -15.19 -12.82 -60.00
C VAL A 537 -16.40 -13.57 -59.41
N GLN A 538 -16.69 -14.78 -59.89
CA GLN A 538 -17.78 -15.59 -59.35
C GLN A 538 -17.50 -15.99 -57.90
N GLN A 539 -16.28 -16.40 -57.59
CA GLN A 539 -15.87 -16.76 -56.24
C GLN A 539 -15.99 -15.57 -55.27
N HIS A 540 -15.55 -14.36 -55.68
CA HIS A 540 -15.65 -13.16 -54.86
C HIS A 540 -17.11 -12.82 -54.53
N LYS A 541 -18.01 -12.90 -55.52
CA LYS A 541 -19.44 -12.68 -55.32
C LYS A 541 -20.07 -13.70 -54.36
N ASN A 542 -19.55 -14.93 -54.33
CA ASN A 542 -20.04 -15.97 -53.42
C ASN A 542 -19.68 -15.72 -51.96
N TYR A 543 -18.67 -14.90 -51.65
CA TYR A 543 -18.27 -14.62 -50.27
C TYR A 543 -19.32 -13.84 -49.47
N LYS A 544 -20.17 -13.03 -50.13
CA LYS A 544 -21.22 -12.21 -49.47
C LYS A 544 -20.67 -11.40 -48.28
N ILE A 545 -19.64 -10.60 -48.53
CA ILE A 545 -18.96 -9.78 -47.51
C ILE A 545 -19.95 -8.74 -46.96
N SER A 546 -20.30 -8.86 -45.68
CA SER A 546 -21.28 -7.97 -45.03
C SER A 546 -20.70 -6.60 -44.65
N ASP A 547 -19.38 -6.52 -44.47
CA ASP A 547 -18.67 -5.29 -44.15
C ASP A 547 -18.36 -4.49 -45.43
N LYS A 548 -19.09 -3.40 -45.64
CA LYS A 548 -18.96 -2.54 -46.83
C LYS A 548 -17.56 -1.93 -46.96
N GLN A 549 -16.98 -1.46 -45.86
CA GLN A 549 -15.67 -0.81 -45.89
C GLN A 549 -14.56 -1.80 -46.22
N LEU A 550 -14.64 -3.02 -45.68
CA LEU A 550 -13.72 -4.10 -46.02
C LEU A 550 -13.87 -4.50 -47.49
N ASN A 551 -15.10 -4.64 -48.00
CA ASN A 551 -15.34 -5.00 -49.40
C ASN A 551 -14.78 -3.92 -50.36
N GLU A 552 -15.03 -2.64 -50.08
CA GLU A 552 -14.48 -1.53 -50.86
C GLU A 552 -12.95 -1.55 -50.90
N THR A 553 -12.32 -1.82 -49.75
CA THR A 553 -10.86 -1.91 -49.67
C THR A 553 -10.32 -3.09 -50.46
N LEU A 554 -10.98 -4.26 -50.38
CA LEU A 554 -10.59 -5.44 -51.16
C LEU A 554 -10.69 -5.20 -52.66
N ILE A 555 -11.74 -4.52 -53.11
CA ILE A 555 -11.93 -4.21 -54.54
C ILE A 555 -10.88 -3.23 -55.02
N LYS A 556 -10.53 -2.23 -54.19
CA LYS A 556 -9.42 -1.32 -54.47
C LYS A 556 -8.10 -2.09 -54.61
N GLU A 557 -7.84 -3.04 -53.73
CA GLU A 557 -6.66 -3.91 -53.81
C GLU A 557 -6.67 -4.81 -55.06
N ILE A 558 -7.83 -5.34 -55.49
CA ILE A 558 -7.99 -6.13 -56.72
C ILE A 558 -7.81 -5.26 -57.98
N SER A 559 -8.16 -3.98 -57.93
CA SER A 559 -8.13 -3.05 -59.07
C SER A 559 -6.72 -2.85 -59.66
N PHE A 560 -5.66 -3.35 -59.02
CA PHE A 560 -4.31 -3.42 -59.60
C PHE A 560 -4.27 -4.16 -60.96
N ILE A 561 -5.24 -5.04 -61.21
CA ILE A 561 -5.33 -5.84 -62.44
C ILE A 561 -5.80 -5.01 -63.65
N CYS A 562 -6.58 -3.95 -63.43
CA CYS A 562 -7.11 -3.06 -64.48
C CYS A 562 -6.02 -2.45 -65.37
N PRO A 563 -4.98 -1.75 -64.84
CA PRO A 563 -3.93 -1.19 -65.70
C PRO A 563 -3.12 -2.26 -66.44
N LEU A 564 -2.96 -3.46 -65.86
CA LEU A 564 -2.31 -4.58 -66.53
C LEU A 564 -3.14 -5.08 -67.72
N TYR A 565 -4.46 -5.21 -67.53
CA TYR A 565 -5.39 -5.59 -68.58
C TYR A 565 -5.44 -4.53 -69.69
N HIS A 566 -5.56 -3.25 -69.34
CA HIS A 566 -5.59 -2.15 -70.32
C HIS A 566 -4.35 -2.15 -71.21
N ARG A 567 -3.16 -2.30 -70.61
CA ARG A 567 -1.91 -2.38 -71.36
C ARG A 567 -1.85 -3.60 -72.27
N PHE A 568 -2.33 -4.76 -71.80
CA PHE A 568 -2.36 -5.98 -72.58
C PHE A 568 -3.36 -5.90 -73.74
N TYR A 569 -4.55 -5.33 -73.48
CA TYR A 569 -5.58 -5.04 -74.47
C TYR A 569 -5.05 -4.09 -75.54
N ASP A 570 -4.49 -2.94 -75.17
CA ASP A 570 -3.99 -1.93 -76.12
C ASP A 570 -2.92 -2.46 -77.07
N ARG A 571 -2.12 -3.41 -76.59
CA ARG A 571 -1.06 -4.01 -77.39
C ARG A 571 -1.58 -5.01 -78.42
N HIS A 572 -2.72 -5.65 -78.16
CA HIS A 572 -3.20 -6.79 -78.96
C HIS A 572 -4.55 -6.55 -79.65
N CYS A 573 -5.27 -5.47 -79.31
CA CYS A 573 -6.58 -5.15 -79.90
C CYS A 573 -6.54 -4.90 -81.41
N GLY A 574 -5.38 -4.53 -81.97
CA GLY A 574 -5.17 -4.32 -83.41
C GLY A 574 -5.27 -5.58 -84.29
N GLY A 575 -5.42 -6.77 -83.69
CA GLY A 575 -5.71 -8.00 -84.42
C GLY A 575 -4.50 -8.75 -85.01
N ASP A 576 -3.28 -8.37 -84.63
CA ASP A 576 -2.03 -8.96 -85.14
C ASP A 576 -1.86 -10.47 -84.82
N PHE A 577 -2.68 -11.00 -83.91
CA PHE A 577 -2.59 -12.36 -83.39
C PHE A 577 -3.70 -13.32 -83.86
N SER A 578 -4.84 -12.82 -84.35
CA SER A 578 -5.99 -13.66 -84.75
C SER A 578 -6.89 -12.94 -85.76
N LYS A 579 -7.44 -13.68 -86.73
CA LYS A 579 -8.48 -13.15 -87.64
C LYS A 579 -9.81 -12.91 -86.93
N ASN A 580 -10.08 -13.64 -85.85
CA ASN A 580 -11.27 -13.49 -85.01
C ASN A 580 -10.81 -13.06 -83.61
N VAL A 581 -10.62 -11.77 -83.41
CA VAL A 581 -10.12 -11.18 -82.14
C VAL A 581 -11.17 -11.28 -81.03
N ASP A 582 -12.44 -11.05 -81.38
CA ASP A 582 -13.58 -11.07 -80.45
C ASP A 582 -13.81 -12.43 -79.78
N LYS A 583 -13.27 -13.51 -80.36
CA LYS A 583 -13.31 -14.84 -79.74
C LYS A 583 -12.42 -14.92 -78.49
N TYR A 584 -11.35 -14.13 -78.44
CA TYR A 584 -10.33 -14.19 -77.38
C TYR A 584 -10.41 -12.99 -76.45
N ILE A 585 -10.69 -11.81 -76.98
CA ILE A 585 -10.88 -10.59 -76.18
C ILE A 585 -12.36 -10.53 -75.76
N LYS A 586 -12.64 -10.97 -74.53
CA LYS A 586 -14.00 -11.07 -73.99
C LYS A 586 -14.56 -9.75 -73.46
N TYR A 587 -13.68 -8.87 -72.99
CA TYR A 587 -14.04 -7.60 -72.36
C TYR A 587 -13.29 -6.47 -73.07
N ASP A 588 -13.96 -5.35 -73.36
CA ASP A 588 -13.23 -4.11 -73.60
C ASP A 588 -12.75 -3.50 -72.26
N LYS A 589 -12.00 -2.40 -72.32
CA LYS A 589 -11.49 -1.74 -71.10
C LYS A 589 -12.61 -1.31 -70.14
N GLN A 590 -13.66 -0.70 -70.67
CA GLN A 590 -14.77 -0.20 -69.87
C GLN A 590 -15.55 -1.36 -69.24
N GLN A 591 -15.87 -2.39 -70.02
CA GLN A 591 -16.53 -3.60 -69.55
C GLN A 591 -15.72 -4.33 -68.49
N PHE A 592 -14.39 -4.33 -68.61
CA PHE A 592 -13.50 -4.93 -67.62
C PHE A 592 -13.54 -4.16 -66.29
N ASP A 593 -13.42 -2.84 -66.33
CA ASP A 593 -13.53 -1.98 -65.15
C ASP A 593 -14.92 -2.10 -64.50
N GLU A 594 -15.99 -2.07 -65.29
CA GLU A 594 -17.37 -2.28 -64.82
C GLU A 594 -17.55 -3.67 -64.16
N LYS A 595 -16.84 -4.69 -64.65
CA LYS A 595 -16.88 -6.04 -64.06
C LYS A 595 -16.23 -6.05 -62.68
N ILE A 596 -15.09 -5.40 -62.50
CA ILE A 596 -14.43 -5.23 -61.20
C ILE A 596 -15.31 -4.39 -60.26
N ASP A 597 -15.86 -3.29 -60.75
CA ASP A 597 -16.77 -2.44 -59.96
C ASP A 597 -18.06 -3.17 -59.57
N SER A 598 -18.51 -4.14 -60.37
CA SER A 598 -19.66 -4.99 -60.03
C SER A 598 -19.46 -5.85 -58.78
N LEU A 599 -18.23 -5.97 -58.26
CA LEU A 599 -17.92 -6.65 -57.00
C LEU A 599 -18.31 -5.82 -55.77
N LYS A 600 -18.57 -4.50 -55.94
CA LYS A 600 -19.01 -3.60 -54.86
C LYS A 600 -20.44 -3.87 -54.41
N LYS A 601 -21.26 -4.40 -55.34
CA LYS A 601 -22.68 -4.72 -55.17
C LYS A 601 -22.83 -6.15 -54.68
#